data_AF-A0A2H0Y2E0-F1
#
_entry.id   AF-A0A2H0Y2E0-F1
#
_cell.length_a   1.000
_cell.length_b   1.000
_cell.length_c   1.000
_cell.angle_alpha   90.00
_cell.angle_beta   90.00
_cell.angle_gamma   90.00
#
_symmetry.space_group_name_H-M   'P 1'
#
loop_
_entity.id
_entity.type
_entity.pdbx_description
1 polymer ?
#
loop_
_entity_poly.entity_id
_entity_poly.type
_entity_poly.pdbx_seq_one_letter_code
_entity_poly.pdbx_strand_id
1 'polypeptide(L)' 'MSTVVANAPSFTSTADQTFIPMDIERKRTKCEVWTRVIGYYRPVQEFNIGKKQEVKERVYYKEAVTLNSSRAQQTS' A
#
# COMPACT_ATOMS: atom_id res chain seq x y z
N MET A 1 49.59 11.62 15.50
CA MET A 1 48.48 12.39 14.90
C MET A 1 48.11 11.74 13.59
N SER A 2 46.88 11.25 13.46
CA SER A 2 46.11 11.21 12.21
C SER A 2 44.79 10.52 12.51
N THR A 3 43.77 11.36 12.73
CA THR A 3 42.38 10.96 12.87
C THR A 3 41.88 10.54 11.49
N VAL A 4 41.51 9.27 11.31
CA VAL A 4 40.73 8.85 10.14
C VAL A 4 39.29 9.32 10.34
N VAL A 5 38.94 10.40 9.65
CA VAL A 5 37.56 10.87 9.52
C VAL A 5 36.82 9.84 8.67
N ALA A 6 35.92 9.07 9.28
CA ALA A 6 34.97 8.26 8.55
C ALA A 6 34.06 9.21 7.76
N ASN A 7 34.30 9.30 6.45
CA ASN A 7 33.45 10.05 5.55
C ASN A 7 32.10 9.32 5.49
N ALA A 8 31.11 9.82 6.22
CA ALA A 8 29.75 9.35 6.14
C ALA A 8 29.27 9.51 4.69
N PRO A 9 28.67 8.48 4.05
CA PRO A 9 28.14 8.65 2.71
C PRO A 9 27.00 9.67 2.78
N SER A 10 27.23 10.82 2.17
CA SER A 10 26.25 11.87 1.95
C SER A 10 25.06 11.29 1.18
N PHE A 11 23.88 11.34 1.80
CA PHE A 11 22.61 10.95 1.20
C PHE A 11 22.24 11.96 0.10
N THR A 12 22.83 11.81 -1.09
CA THR A 12 22.37 12.53 -2.28
C THR A 12 21.22 11.76 -2.90
N SER A 13 20.02 12.25 -2.65
CA SER A 13 18.74 11.84 -3.21
C SER A 13 18.78 11.75 -4.74
N THR A 14 19.04 10.56 -5.28
CA THR A 14 18.63 10.12 -6.62
C THR A 14 18.63 8.59 -6.62
N ALA A 15 17.54 7.99 -7.13
CA ALA A 15 17.28 6.55 -7.27
C ALA A 15 16.65 5.84 -6.06
N ASP A 16 15.35 5.54 -6.19
CA ASP A 16 14.80 4.28 -5.67
C ASP A 16 14.46 3.38 -6.87
N GLN A 17 15.48 3.03 -7.64
CA GLN A 17 15.37 1.98 -8.65
C GLN A 17 15.61 0.67 -7.91
N THR A 18 14.53 0.01 -7.48
CA THR A 18 14.61 -1.32 -6.86
C THR A 18 15.25 -2.29 -7.85
N PHE A 19 16.50 -2.67 -7.59
CA PHE A 19 17.22 -3.67 -8.39
C PHE A 19 16.61 -5.05 -8.10
N ILE A 20 15.69 -5.48 -8.96
CA ILE A 20 15.15 -6.84 -8.95
C ILE A 20 16.01 -7.69 -9.90
N PRO A 21 16.72 -8.72 -9.40
CA PRO A 21 17.45 -9.66 -10.25
C PRO A 21 16.54 -10.30 -11.32
N MET A 22 17.00 -10.34 -12.58
CA MET A 22 16.22 -10.85 -13.72
C MET A 22 15.72 -12.30 -13.55
N ASP A 23 16.43 -13.11 -12.77
CA ASP A 23 16.02 -14.49 -12.47
C ASP A 23 14.84 -14.56 -11.51
N ILE A 24 14.66 -13.56 -10.66
CA ILE A 24 13.50 -13.44 -9.77
C ILE A 24 12.29 -12.94 -10.57
N GLU A 25 12.48 -12.00 -11.50
CA GLU A 25 11.42 -11.49 -12.37
C GLU A 25 10.73 -12.62 -13.16
N ARG A 26 11.52 -13.50 -13.77
CA ARG A 26 11.00 -14.63 -14.58
C ARG A 26 10.28 -15.70 -13.77
N LYS A 27 10.52 -15.77 -12.46
CA LYS A 27 9.92 -16.76 -11.56
C LYS A 27 8.66 -16.25 -10.84
N ARG A 28 8.22 -15.02 -11.12
CA ARG A 28 7.05 -14.44 -10.45
C ARG A 28 5.77 -15.19 -10.80
N THR A 29 5.05 -15.60 -9.77
CA THR A 29 3.69 -16.11 -9.89
C THR A 29 2.69 -14.98 -9.67
N LYS A 30 1.58 -15.00 -10.43
CA LYS A 30 0.51 -14.02 -10.26
C LYS A 30 -0.19 -14.25 -8.92
N CYS A 31 -0.20 -13.25 -8.05
CA CYS A 31 -0.99 -13.29 -6.83
C CYS A 31 -2.47 -13.04 -7.16
N GLU A 32 -3.36 -13.83 -6.56
CA GLU A 32 -4.78 -13.58 -6.62
C GLU A 32 -5.20 -12.63 -5.50
N VAL A 33 -5.86 -11.54 -5.89
CA VAL A 33 -6.38 -10.56 -4.94
C VAL A 33 -7.87 -10.80 -4.79
N TRP A 34 -8.29 -11.02 -3.55
CA TRP A 34 -9.68 -11.26 -3.17
C TRP A 34 -10.21 -10.09 -2.36
N THR A 35 -11.47 -9.73 -2.58
CA THR A 35 -12.11 -8.62 -1.87
C THR A 35 -13.53 -8.95 -1.45
N ARG A 36 -13.99 -8.32 -0.37
CA ARG A 36 -15.34 -8.50 0.16
C ARG A 36 -16.34 -7.69 -0.66
N VAL A 37 -17.33 -8.38 -1.22
CA VAL A 37 -18.47 -7.78 -1.91
C VAL A 37 -19.74 -8.28 -1.26
N ILE A 38 -20.50 -7.36 -0.62
CA ILE A 38 -21.84 -7.60 -0.06
C ILE A 38 -21.95 -8.95 0.65
N GLY A 39 -21.04 -9.24 1.58
CA GLY A 39 -21.12 -10.41 2.45
C GLY A 39 -20.25 -11.61 2.10
N TYR A 40 -19.64 -11.70 0.90
CA TYR A 40 -18.74 -12.79 0.53
C TYR A 40 -17.46 -12.31 -0.16
N TYR A 41 -16.46 -13.20 -0.25
CA TYR A 41 -15.21 -12.92 -0.95
C TYR A 41 -15.29 -13.35 -2.41
N ARG A 42 -14.82 -12.48 -3.31
CA ARG A 42 -14.69 -12.79 -4.74
C ARG A 42 -13.37 -12.27 -5.29
N PRO A 43 -12.77 -12.95 -6.29
CA PRO A 43 -11.53 -12.52 -6.90
C PRO A 43 -11.75 -11.19 -7.66
N VAL A 44 -10.84 -10.25 -7.46
CA VAL A 44 -10.88 -8.93 -8.12
C VAL A 44 -10.70 -9.07 -9.64
N GLN A 45 -10.07 -10.17 -10.09
CA GLN A 45 -9.86 -10.46 -11.51
C GLN A 45 -11.18 -10.67 -12.26
N GLU A 46 -12.25 -11.08 -11.57
CA GLU A 46 -13.59 -11.34 -12.13
C GLU A 46 -14.50 -10.09 -12.09
N PHE A 47 -13.93 -8.90 -11.93
CA PHE A 47 -14.73 -7.68 -11.83
C PHE A 47 -15.04 -7.13 -13.23
N ASN A 48 -16.32 -6.99 -13.52
CA ASN A 48 -16.79 -6.26 -14.69
C ASN A 48 -16.48 -4.75 -14.53
N ILE A 49 -16.47 -4.02 -15.65
CA ILE A 49 -16.13 -2.58 -15.69
C ILE A 49 -16.98 -1.76 -14.71
N GLY A 50 -18.30 -2.01 -14.66
CA GLY A 50 -19.19 -1.32 -13.72
C GLY A 50 -18.85 -1.56 -12.25
N LYS A 51 -18.41 -2.78 -11.89
CA LYS A 51 -18.01 -3.08 -10.51
C LYS A 51 -16.71 -2.38 -10.13
N LYS A 52 -15.77 -2.24 -11.06
CA LYS A 52 -14.54 -1.48 -10.86
C LYS A 52 -14.84 0.00 -10.60
N GLN A 53 -15.79 0.58 -11.34
CA GLN A 53 -16.21 1.96 -11.15
C GLN A 53 -16.89 2.16 -9.79
N GLU A 54 -17.83 1.28 -9.43
CA GLU A 54 -18.48 1.31 -8.11
C GLU A 54 -17.44 1.29 -6.97
N VAL A 55 -16.44 0.40 -7.06
CA VAL A 55 -15.39 0.31 -6.04
C VAL A 55 -14.50 1.55 -6.00
N LYS A 56 -14.24 2.19 -7.14
CA LYS A 56 -13.44 3.41 -7.25
C LYS A 56 -14.14 4.62 -6.62
N GLU A 57 -15.47 4.65 -6.66
CA GLU A 57 -16.29 5.71 -6.09
C GLU A 57 -16.51 5.53 -4.57
N ARG A 58 -16.10 4.40 -3.98
CA ARG A 58 -16.20 4.19 -2.53
C ARG A 58 -15.26 5.13 -1.77
N VAL A 59 -15.81 5.82 -0.79
CA VAL A 59 -15.06 6.67 0.13
C VAL A 59 -14.66 5.85 1.36
N TYR A 60 -13.35 5.72 1.57
CA TYR A 60 -12.79 5.05 2.75
C TYR A 60 -12.52 6.07 3.85
N TYR A 61 -12.79 5.64 5.08
CA TYR A 61 -12.38 6.36 6.27
C TYR A 61 -10.84 6.41 6.37
N LYS A 62 -10.30 7.58 6.69
CA LYS A 62 -8.88 7.78 6.99
C LYS A 62 -8.72 8.03 8.47
N GLU A 63 -8.09 7.11 9.17
CA GLU A 63 -7.91 7.15 10.63
C GLU A 63 -7.30 8.47 11.13
N ALA A 64 -6.28 8.99 10.44
CA ALA A 64 -5.63 10.24 10.78
C ALA A 64 -6.52 11.50 10.68
N VAL A 65 -7.61 11.45 9.90
CA VAL A 65 -8.52 12.60 9.70
C VAL A 65 -9.63 12.62 10.75
N THR A 66 -9.91 11.49 11.41
CA THR A 66 -11.10 11.33 12.25
C THR A 66 -10.83 11.40 13.76
N LEU A 67 -9.68 11.94 14.16
CA LEU A 67 -9.34 12.20 15.56
C LEU A 67 -10.23 13.29 16.22
N ASN A 68 -11.15 13.90 15.46
CA ASN A 68 -12.14 14.88 15.95
C ASN A 68 -13.56 14.32 16.04
N SER A 69 -13.73 13.07 16.46
CA SER A 69 -15.03 12.60 16.94
C SER A 69 -15.03 12.61 18.46
N SER A 70 -15.33 13.76 19.05
CA SER A 70 -15.67 13.98 20.48
C SER A 70 -16.90 13.19 20.96
N ARG A 71 -17.21 12.06 20.31
CA ARG A 71 -18.35 11.17 20.50
C ARG A 71 -17.95 9.70 20.64
N ALA A 72 -16.70 9.31 20.42
CA ALA A 72 -16.28 7.90 20.57
C ALA A 72 -16.18 7.43 22.03
N GLN A 73 -16.36 8.32 23.03
CA GLN A 73 -16.30 8.00 24.46
C GLN A 73 -17.64 8.16 25.20
N GLN A 74 -18.76 8.36 24.50
CA GLN A 74 -20.08 8.53 25.14
C GLN A 74 -21.13 7.58 24.55
N THR A 75 -21.03 6.30 24.89
CA THR A 75 -22.21 5.43 25.01
C THR A 75 -21.97 4.48 26.18
N SER A 76 -22.75 4.74 27.23
CA SER A 76 -23.15 3.98 28.44
C SER A 76 -22.36 2.75 28.88
#